data_AF-G7M1L2-F1
#
_entry.id   AF-G7M1L2-F1
#
_cell.length_a   1.000
_cell.length_b   1.000
_cell.length_c   1.000
_cell.angle_alpha   90.00
_cell.angle_beta   90.00
_cell.angle_gamma   90.00
#
_symmetry.space_group_name_H-M   'P 1'
#
loop_
_entity.id
_entity.type
_entity.pdbx_description
1 polymer ?
#
loop_
_entity_poly.entity_id
_entity_poly.type
_entity_poly.pdbx_seq_one_letter_code
_entity_poly.pdbx_strand_id
1 'polypeptide(L)'
;MIKKGEMVTMHNCVGAMNYPNKIWKVEVDEHTDNYGQQVVGLEDDEERSFPVKFLNQYRAVYKLNDYEWYITSWSLKDTLDWYNKEFEDELTGDDIEECDLDLEGMWWETKDKNDIEILGDSDELIHIEKTDKGTMKKVQFGDLMRHDGLICKYTSFREVIKNNYLDELLNEPEVIASIEW
;
A
#
# COMPACT_ATOMS: atom_id res chain seq x y z
N MET A 1 -16.66 -0.43 3.04
CA MET A 1 -17.67 -0.94 2.08
C MET A 1 -17.02 -0.88 0.71
N ILE A 2 -16.94 -2.01 0.01
CA ILE A 2 -16.26 -2.11 -1.29
C ILE A 2 -17.13 -1.51 -2.40
N LYS A 3 -16.53 -0.72 -3.28
CA LYS A 3 -17.22 0.06 -4.33
C LYS A 3 -16.85 -0.37 -5.74
N LYS A 4 -17.79 -0.20 -6.67
CA LYS A 4 -17.57 -0.40 -8.10
C LYS A 4 -16.37 0.42 -8.57
N GLY A 5 -15.49 -0.21 -9.33
CA GLY A 5 -14.26 0.36 -9.86
C GLY A 5 -13.04 0.11 -8.97
N GLU A 6 -13.21 -0.24 -7.69
CA GLU A 6 -12.09 -0.62 -6.83
C GLU A 6 -11.48 -1.95 -7.32
N MET A 7 -10.18 -2.11 -7.07
CA MET A 7 -9.50 -3.39 -7.24
C MET A 7 -9.46 -4.14 -5.91
N VAL A 8 -9.64 -5.47 -5.97
CA VAL A 8 -9.60 -6.36 -4.81
C VAL A 8 -8.71 -7.56 -5.07
N THR A 9 -8.17 -8.12 -4.00
CA THR A 9 -7.42 -9.38 -4.00
C THR A 9 -8.08 -10.37 -3.05
N MET A 10 -7.82 -11.66 -3.23
CA MET A 10 -8.26 -12.67 -2.28
C MET A 10 -7.34 -12.66 -1.06
N HIS A 11 -7.87 -12.56 0.16
CA HIS A 11 -7.03 -12.74 1.35
C HIS A 11 -6.59 -14.20 1.46
N ASN A 12 -5.39 -14.46 1.99
CA ASN A 12 -4.83 -15.81 2.12
C ASN A 12 -5.69 -16.69 3.05
N CYS A 13 -6.59 -17.49 2.47
CA CYS A 13 -7.36 -18.54 3.14
C CYS A 13 -7.28 -19.86 2.35
N VAL A 14 -7.77 -20.97 2.92
CA VAL A 14 -7.77 -22.29 2.26
C VAL A 14 -8.52 -22.24 0.90
N GLY A 15 -9.54 -21.38 0.77
CA GLY A 15 -10.23 -21.14 -0.50
C GLY A 15 -9.43 -20.29 -1.50
N ALA A 16 -8.49 -19.48 -1.02
CA ALA A 16 -7.65 -18.58 -1.83
C ALA A 16 -6.49 -19.28 -2.53
N MET A 17 -6.15 -20.53 -2.15
CA MET A 17 -5.12 -21.32 -2.82
C MET A 17 -5.40 -21.51 -4.32
N ASN A 18 -6.65 -21.34 -4.75
CA ASN A 18 -7.05 -21.42 -6.15
C ASN A 18 -6.88 -20.10 -6.92
N TYR A 19 -6.56 -18.99 -6.25
CA TYR A 19 -6.45 -17.66 -6.83
C TYR A 19 -5.22 -16.88 -6.34
N PRO A 20 -4.00 -17.45 -6.42
CA PRO A 20 -2.80 -16.74 -6.01
C PRO A 20 -2.59 -15.50 -6.89
N ASN A 21 -2.38 -14.35 -6.25
CA ASN A 21 -2.05 -13.07 -6.89
C ASN A 21 -3.09 -12.56 -7.92
N LYS A 22 -4.33 -13.06 -7.87
CA LYS A 22 -5.38 -12.55 -8.75
C LYS A 22 -5.94 -11.25 -8.17
N ILE A 23 -5.96 -10.23 -9.02
CA ILE A 23 -6.55 -8.93 -8.75
C ILE A 23 -7.80 -8.83 -9.64
N TRP A 24 -8.93 -8.43 -9.05
CA TRP A 24 -10.17 -8.22 -9.78
C TRP A 24 -10.64 -6.80 -9.64
N LYS A 25 -11.26 -6.27 -10.69
CA LYS A 25 -12.04 -5.04 -10.62
C LYS A 25 -13.43 -5.36 -10.11
N VAL A 26 -13.96 -4.49 -9.24
CA VAL A 26 -15.33 -4.62 -8.73
C VAL A 26 -16.29 -4.01 -9.75
N GLU A 27 -17.22 -4.81 -10.26
CA GLU A 27 -18.25 -4.37 -11.21
C GLU A 27 -19.53 -3.90 -10.53
N VAL A 28 -19.83 -4.47 -9.36
CA VAL A 28 -21.03 -4.21 -8.59
C VAL A 28 -20.64 -3.91 -7.14
N ASP A 29 -21.12 -2.78 -6.63
CA ASP A 29 -20.99 -2.37 -5.23
C ASP A 29 -21.30 -3.51 -4.25
N GLU A 30 -20.66 -3.45 -3.09
CA GLU A 30 -21.02 -4.31 -1.96
C GLU A 30 -22.52 -4.21 -1.65
N HIS A 31 -23.19 -5.36 -1.65
CA HIS A 31 -24.60 -5.49 -1.36
C HIS A 31 -24.89 -6.77 -0.59
N THR A 32 -26.09 -6.84 -0.01
CA THR A 32 -26.57 -8.03 0.70
C THR A 32 -27.23 -8.99 -0.28
N ASP A 33 -26.78 -10.24 -0.33
CA ASP A 33 -27.42 -11.30 -1.12
C ASP A 33 -28.72 -11.82 -0.48
N ASN A 34 -29.39 -12.75 -1.16
CA ASN A 34 -30.63 -13.37 -0.67
C ASN A 34 -30.46 -14.20 0.62
N TYR A 35 -29.22 -14.47 1.05
CA TYR A 35 -28.87 -15.21 2.25
C TYR A 35 -28.38 -14.30 3.39
N GLY A 36 -28.40 -12.97 3.21
CA GLY A 36 -27.93 -12.01 4.20
C GLY A 36 -26.42 -11.82 4.24
N GLN A 37 -25.67 -12.31 3.24
CA GLN A 37 -24.22 -12.17 3.16
C GLN A 37 -23.84 -10.89 2.40
N GLN A 38 -22.80 -10.20 2.86
CA GLN A 38 -22.20 -9.11 2.09
C GLN A 38 -21.37 -9.67 0.95
N VAL A 39 -21.69 -9.27 -0.28
CA VAL A 39 -21.09 -9.75 -1.51
C VAL A 39 -20.80 -8.61 -2.49
N VAL A 40 -19.86 -8.82 -3.41
CA VAL A 40 -19.56 -7.91 -4.54
C VAL A 40 -19.58 -8.68 -5.85
N GLY A 41 -19.83 -7.99 -6.98
CA GLY A 41 -19.61 -8.55 -8.31
C GLY A 41 -18.20 -8.24 -8.81
N LEU A 42 -17.48 -9.22 -9.34
CA LEU A 42 -16.11 -9.07 -9.83
C LEU A 42 -16.07 -9.22 -11.36
N GLU A 43 -15.21 -8.44 -12.02
CA GLU A 43 -14.94 -8.54 -13.47
C GLU A 43 -14.43 -9.95 -13.81
N ASP A 44 -14.81 -10.47 -14.99
CA ASP A 44 -14.54 -11.82 -15.49
C ASP A 44 -15.16 -13.00 -14.70
N ASP A 45 -16.09 -12.73 -13.76
CA ASP A 45 -16.90 -13.77 -13.10
C ASP A 45 -18.40 -13.41 -13.15
N GLU A 46 -18.92 -13.36 -14.39
CA GLU A 46 -20.28 -12.91 -14.73
C GLU A 46 -21.42 -13.66 -13.98
N GLU A 47 -21.12 -14.79 -13.35
CA GLU A 47 -22.14 -15.63 -12.69
C GLU A 47 -22.05 -15.64 -11.15
N ARG A 48 -21.07 -14.97 -10.52
CA ARG A 48 -20.85 -15.11 -9.06
C ARG A 48 -20.62 -13.80 -8.34
N SER A 49 -21.50 -13.57 -7.36
CA SER A 49 -21.22 -12.63 -6.29
C SER A 49 -20.24 -13.26 -5.29
N PHE A 50 -19.19 -12.52 -4.94
CA PHE A 50 -18.13 -12.98 -4.05
C PHE A 50 -18.33 -12.43 -2.64
N PRO A 51 -18.28 -13.28 -1.59
CA PRO A 51 -18.39 -12.80 -0.23
C PRO A 51 -17.25 -11.85 0.13
N VAL A 52 -17.60 -10.64 0.54
CA VAL A 52 -16.65 -9.56 0.89
C VAL A 52 -15.64 -10.00 1.94
N LYS A 53 -16.07 -10.86 2.87
CA LYS A 53 -15.20 -11.42 3.91
C LYS A 53 -13.95 -12.10 3.36
N PHE A 54 -13.94 -12.54 2.10
CA PHE A 54 -12.79 -13.19 1.46
C PHE A 54 -11.88 -12.24 0.68
N LEU A 55 -12.25 -10.98 0.56
CA LEU A 55 -11.56 -9.99 -0.26
C LEU A 55 -10.80 -9.01 0.63
N ASN A 56 -9.65 -8.59 0.14
CA ASN A 56 -8.92 -7.42 0.61
C ASN A 56 -9.00 -6.35 -0.47
N GLN A 57 -9.16 -5.09 -0.07
CA GLN A 57 -8.94 -3.99 -1.00
C GLN A 57 -7.48 -4.04 -1.49
N TYR A 58 -7.29 -3.91 -2.80
CA TYR A 58 -5.97 -3.80 -3.38
C TYR A 58 -5.42 -2.40 -3.15
N ARG A 59 -4.14 -2.34 -2.79
CA ARG A 59 -3.36 -1.12 -2.73
C ARG A 59 -2.01 -1.42 -3.35
N ALA A 60 -1.58 -0.55 -4.26
CA ALA A 60 -0.26 -0.57 -4.85
C ALA A 60 0.45 0.74 -4.52
N VAL A 61 1.78 0.68 -4.53
CA VAL A 61 2.62 1.87 -4.57
C VAL A 61 3.43 1.79 -5.85
N TYR A 62 3.29 2.82 -6.69
CA TYR A 62 4.05 2.93 -7.93
C TYR A 62 5.02 4.09 -7.83
N LYS A 63 6.28 3.84 -8.16
CA LYS A 63 7.24 4.90 -8.43
C LYS A 63 7.06 5.34 -9.89
N LEU A 64 6.40 6.48 -10.09
CA LEU A 64 6.03 6.96 -11.43
C LEU A 64 7.09 7.90 -12.02
N ASN A 65 7.95 8.49 -11.19
CA ASN A 65 9.08 9.30 -11.62
C ASN A 65 10.25 9.15 -10.62
N ASP A 66 11.35 9.86 -10.85
CA ASP A 66 12.55 9.78 -9.99
C ASP A 66 12.33 10.29 -8.56
N TYR A 67 11.26 11.05 -8.32
CA TYR A 67 11.06 11.85 -7.12
C TYR A 67 9.88 11.40 -6.26
N GLU A 68 8.85 10.78 -6.84
CA GLU A 68 7.55 10.59 -6.21
C GLU A 68 7.04 9.15 -6.30
N TRP A 69 6.39 8.72 -5.23
CA TRP A 69 5.68 7.45 -5.11
C TRP A 69 4.20 7.72 -4.94
N TYR A 70 3.39 6.99 -5.68
CA TYR A 70 1.94 7.13 -5.69
C TYR A 70 1.26 5.89 -5.12
N ILE A 71 0.42 6.07 -4.11
CA ILE A 71 -0.50 5.04 -3.64
C ILE A 71 -1.76 5.05 -4.50
N THR A 72 -2.25 3.87 -4.87
CA THR A 72 -3.49 3.76 -5.63
C THR A 72 -4.22 2.45 -5.37
N SER A 73 -5.51 2.44 -5.65
CA SER A 73 -6.34 1.24 -5.72
C SER A 73 -6.54 0.74 -7.14
N TRP A 74 -5.89 1.36 -8.13
CA TRP A 74 -6.07 1.06 -9.55
C TRP A 74 -5.05 0.05 -10.06
N SER A 75 -5.34 -0.50 -11.24
CA SER A 75 -4.35 -1.29 -11.97
C SER A 75 -3.18 -0.40 -12.44
N LEU A 76 -2.04 -1.03 -12.74
CA LEU A 76 -0.88 -0.36 -13.32
C LEU A 76 -1.26 0.47 -14.56
N LYS A 77 -2.03 -0.14 -15.46
CA LYS A 77 -2.47 0.46 -16.71
C LYS A 77 -3.37 1.67 -16.48
N ASP A 78 -4.39 1.54 -15.63
CA ASP A 78 -5.31 2.64 -15.33
C ASP A 78 -4.56 3.82 -14.66
N THR A 79 -3.56 3.51 -13.83
CA THR A 79 -2.69 4.50 -13.19
C THR A 79 -1.81 5.23 -14.21
N LEU A 80 -1.19 4.51 -15.15
CA LEU A 80 -0.41 5.09 -16.24
C LEU A 80 -1.24 5.99 -17.15
N ASP A 81 -2.42 5.50 -17.58
CA ASP A 81 -3.33 6.24 -18.44
C ASP A 81 -3.76 7.57 -17.79
N TRP A 82 -3.95 7.56 -16.47
CA TRP A 82 -4.20 8.78 -15.70
C TRP A 82 -2.98 9.69 -15.61
N TYR A 83 -1.80 9.16 -15.24
CA TYR A 83 -0.60 9.97 -15.04
C TYR A 83 -0.21 10.72 -16.32
N ASN A 84 -0.15 10.00 -17.44
CA ASN A 84 0.17 10.58 -18.76
C ASN A 84 -0.82 11.67 -19.16
N LYS A 85 -2.10 11.51 -18.80
CA LYS A 85 -3.13 12.51 -19.07
C LYS A 85 -3.01 13.74 -18.18
N GLU A 86 -2.75 13.55 -16.89
CA GLU A 86 -2.71 14.64 -15.91
C GLU A 86 -1.45 15.50 -16.06
N PHE A 87 -0.31 14.87 -16.36
CA PHE A 87 0.99 15.53 -16.45
C PHE A 87 1.48 15.77 -17.90
N GLU A 88 0.65 15.46 -18.91
CA GLU A 88 1.00 15.52 -20.33
C GLU A 88 2.31 14.77 -20.66
N ASP A 89 2.47 13.59 -20.04
CA ASP A 89 3.64 12.72 -20.18
C ASP A 89 3.35 11.50 -21.09
N GLU A 90 4.38 10.75 -21.47
CA GLU A 90 4.30 9.55 -22.30
C GLU A 90 5.00 8.35 -21.65
N LEU A 91 4.79 8.15 -20.34
CA LEU A 91 5.31 6.99 -19.61
C LEU A 91 4.71 5.69 -20.11
N THR A 92 5.54 4.65 -20.15
CA THR A 92 5.17 3.29 -20.46
C THR A 92 5.35 2.38 -19.24
N GLY A 93 4.86 1.14 -19.32
CA GLY A 93 5.00 0.17 -18.23
C GLY A 93 6.45 -0.17 -17.86
N ASP A 94 7.41 0.09 -18.76
CA ASP A 94 8.83 -0.13 -18.50
C ASP A 94 9.48 1.05 -17.74
N ASP A 95 8.81 2.21 -17.68
CA ASP A 95 9.30 3.43 -17.04
C ASP A 95 8.91 3.51 -15.56
N ILE A 96 8.11 2.57 -15.07
CA ILE A 96 7.53 2.60 -13.72
C ILE A 96 7.80 1.31 -12.94
N GLU A 97 7.91 1.46 -11.62
CA GLU A 97 8.22 0.36 -10.71
C GLU A 97 7.08 0.18 -9.71
N GLU A 98 6.50 -1.03 -9.65
CA GLU A 98 5.62 -1.42 -8.54
C GLU A 98 6.49 -1.78 -7.33
N CYS A 99 6.33 -1.04 -6.24
CA CYS A 99 7.10 -1.25 -5.03
C CYS A 99 6.65 -2.50 -4.27
N ASP A 100 7.60 -3.26 -3.74
CA ASP A 100 7.32 -4.32 -2.78
C ASP A 100 6.96 -3.71 -1.42
N LEU A 101 5.69 -3.79 -1.04
CA LEU A 101 5.17 -3.13 0.16
C LEU A 101 5.81 -3.59 1.48
N ASP A 102 6.44 -4.77 1.50
CA ASP A 102 7.13 -5.32 2.67
C ASP A 102 8.64 -5.09 2.64
N LEU A 103 9.23 -4.82 1.47
CA LEU A 103 10.66 -4.60 1.32
C LEU A 103 11.04 -3.13 1.11
N GLU A 104 10.10 -2.31 0.67
CA GLU A 104 10.27 -0.89 0.44
C GLU A 104 9.45 -0.08 1.43
N GLY A 105 9.84 1.18 1.61
CA GLY A 105 9.26 2.03 2.61
C GLY A 105 9.68 3.48 2.49
N MET A 106 9.28 4.26 3.48
CA MET A 106 9.46 5.69 3.51
C MET A 106 9.67 6.18 4.95
N TRP A 107 10.18 7.39 5.07
CA TRP A 107 10.17 8.11 6.34
C TRP A 107 8.77 8.65 6.61
N TRP A 108 8.15 8.21 7.70
CA TRP A 108 6.81 8.63 8.10
C TRP A 108 6.81 9.20 9.51
N GLU A 109 6.02 10.24 9.76
CA GLU A 109 5.88 10.83 11.10
C GLU A 109 5.38 9.76 12.09
N THR A 110 6.15 9.50 13.15
CA THR A 110 5.71 8.62 14.24
C THR A 110 5.16 9.43 15.40
N LYS A 111 4.02 8.98 15.92
CA LYS A 111 3.38 9.50 17.14
C LYS A 111 3.50 8.52 18.31
N ASP A 112 4.25 7.44 18.13
CA ASP A 112 4.52 6.47 19.19
C ASP A 112 5.44 7.10 20.23
N LYS A 113 4.97 7.14 21.48
CA LYS A 113 5.74 7.69 22.60
C LYS A 113 7.06 6.96 22.81
N ASN A 114 7.11 5.66 22.58
CA ASN A 114 8.33 4.88 22.73
C ASN A 114 9.36 5.29 21.69
N ASP A 115 8.96 5.49 20.43
CA ASP A 115 9.89 5.97 19.39
C ASP A 115 10.47 7.34 19.77
N ILE A 116 9.60 8.25 20.26
CA ILE A 116 9.99 9.59 20.71
C ILE A 116 10.96 9.53 21.89
N GLU A 117 10.67 8.67 22.88
CA GLU A 117 11.51 8.46 24.07
C GLU A 117 12.87 7.83 23.72
N ILE A 118 12.89 6.84 22.82
CA ILE A 118 14.11 6.15 22.38
C ILE A 118 15.04 7.10 21.62
N LEU A 119 14.49 7.96 20.76
CA LEU A 119 15.30 8.93 20.02
C LEU A 119 15.95 9.96 20.96
N GLY A 120 15.23 10.39 22.00
CA GLY A 120 15.73 11.35 22.99
C GLY A 120 16.22 12.64 22.32
N ASP A 121 17.38 13.15 22.71
CA ASP A 121 17.96 14.36 22.11
C ASP A 121 18.77 14.11 20.81
N SER A 122 18.73 12.88 20.27
CA SER A 122 19.49 12.52 19.08
C SER A 122 18.80 13.00 17.80
N ASP A 123 19.58 13.32 16.78
CA ASP A 123 19.07 13.67 15.44
C ASP A 123 18.67 12.43 14.64
N GLU A 124 19.38 11.31 14.83
CA GLU A 124 19.13 10.05 14.12
C GLU A 124 19.49 8.86 15.00
N LEU A 125 18.74 7.77 14.86
CA LEU A 125 19.02 6.48 15.46
C LEU A 125 18.87 5.38 14.41
N ILE A 126 19.98 4.74 14.07
CA ILE A 126 20.02 3.57 13.17
C ILE A 126 19.88 2.31 14.00
N HIS A 127 18.87 1.50 13.66
CA HIS A 127 18.52 0.31 14.39
C HIS A 127 19.33 -0.89 13.87
N ILE A 128 20.01 -1.58 14.78
CA ILE A 128 20.92 -2.68 14.46
C ILE A 128 20.64 -3.84 15.43
N GLU A 129 20.35 -5.01 14.89
CA GLU A 129 20.08 -6.22 15.66
C GLU A 129 21.26 -7.17 15.65
N LYS A 130 21.41 -7.91 16.76
CA LYS A 130 22.39 -9.00 16.86
C LYS A 130 21.76 -10.29 16.34
N THR A 131 22.36 -10.89 15.34
CA THR A 131 21.93 -12.18 14.79
C THR A 131 22.25 -13.34 15.75
N ASP A 132 21.62 -14.50 15.53
CA ASP A 132 21.91 -15.74 16.27
C ASP A 132 23.39 -16.17 16.20
N LYS A 133 24.10 -15.73 15.15
CA LYS A 133 25.53 -15.99 14.96
C LYS A 133 26.42 -14.97 15.67
N GLY A 134 25.83 -14.02 16.40
CA GLY A 134 26.51 -12.98 17.13
C GLY A 134 27.00 -11.80 16.29
N THR A 135 26.69 -11.75 15.00
CA THR A 135 27.01 -10.61 14.12
C THR A 135 25.96 -9.51 14.25
N MET A 136 26.34 -8.27 14.01
CA MET A 136 25.40 -7.14 13.97
C MET A 136 24.86 -6.97 12.54
N LYS A 137 23.54 -6.78 12.39
CA LYS A 137 22.88 -6.53 11.11
C LYS A 137 21.96 -5.32 11.26
N LYS A 138 22.06 -4.36 10.32
CA LYS A 138 21.09 -3.27 10.21
C LYS A 138 19.71 -3.86 9.94
N VAL A 139 18.70 -3.51 10.74
CA VAL A 139 17.32 -3.86 10.41
C VAL A 139 16.81 -2.96 9.30
N GLN A 140 15.88 -3.49 8.53
CA GLN A 140 15.39 -2.83 7.33
C GLN A 140 14.52 -1.62 7.65
N PHE A 141 13.72 -1.69 8.72
CA PHE A 141 12.80 -0.65 9.18
C PHE A 141 13.00 -0.40 10.67
N GLY A 142 12.52 0.76 11.14
CA GLY A 142 12.59 1.16 12.54
C GLY A 142 13.72 2.14 12.88
N ASP A 143 14.49 2.57 11.88
CA ASP A 143 15.37 3.74 12.03
C ASP A 143 14.52 4.98 12.37
N LEU A 144 15.05 5.88 13.20
CA LEU A 144 14.38 7.11 13.61
C LEU A 144 15.23 8.32 13.22
N MET A 145 14.59 9.41 12.82
CA MET A 145 15.26 10.68 12.56
C MET A 145 14.40 11.88 12.94
N ARG A 146 15.05 13.01 13.24
CA ARG A 146 14.41 14.33 13.33
C ARG A 146 14.51 15.02 11.99
N HIS A 147 13.37 15.51 11.51
CA HIS A 147 13.30 16.31 10.28
C HIS A 147 12.20 17.36 10.42
N ASP A 148 12.54 18.63 10.19
CA ASP A 148 11.62 19.78 10.29
C ASP A 148 10.76 19.83 11.57
N GLY A 149 11.37 19.44 12.70
CA GLY A 149 10.72 19.42 14.01
C GLY A 149 9.81 18.20 14.25
N LEU A 150 9.65 17.33 13.26
CA LEU A 150 8.97 16.05 13.37
C LEU A 150 9.96 14.94 13.72
N ILE A 151 9.43 13.86 14.31
CA ILE A 151 10.16 12.61 14.50
C ILE A 151 9.59 11.61 13.49
N CYS A 152 10.45 11.17 12.58
CA CYS A 152 10.10 10.25 11.53
C CYS A 152 10.69 8.87 11.82
N LYS A 153 9.97 7.82 11.41
CA LYS A 153 10.40 6.43 11.46
C LYS A 153 10.46 5.87 10.05
N TYR A 154 11.56 5.23 9.69
CA TYR A 154 11.64 4.52 8.43
C TYR A 154 10.78 3.26 8.52
N THR A 155 9.71 3.23 7.74
CA THR A 155 8.57 2.31 7.90
C THR A 155 8.19 1.74 6.54
N SER A 156 7.76 0.48 6.49
CA SER A 156 7.37 -0.14 5.22
C SER A 156 6.10 0.50 4.63
N PHE A 157 5.96 0.48 3.31
CA PHE A 157 4.73 0.98 2.67
C PHE A 157 3.50 0.23 3.18
N ARG A 158 3.59 -1.09 3.42
CA ARG A 158 2.46 -1.86 3.96
C ARG A 158 1.98 -1.31 5.31
N GLU A 159 2.89 -0.95 6.20
CA GLU A 159 2.54 -0.43 7.51
C GLU A 159 1.96 0.99 7.42
N VAL A 160 2.52 1.85 6.56
CA VAL A 160 1.96 3.20 6.30
C VAL A 160 0.54 3.08 5.73
N ILE A 161 0.33 2.23 4.73
CA ILE A 161 -0.99 1.98 4.12
C ILE A 161 -1.98 1.50 5.17
N LYS A 162 -1.58 0.52 5.98
CA LYS A 162 -2.45 -0.08 7.00
C LYS A 162 -2.90 0.94 8.04
N ASN A 163 -2.02 1.85 8.44
CA ASN A 163 -2.27 2.78 9.52
C ASN A 163 -2.97 4.07 9.05
N ASN A 164 -2.89 4.42 7.76
CA ASN A 164 -3.36 5.72 7.26
C ASN A 164 -4.36 5.63 6.09
N TYR A 165 -4.34 4.56 5.28
CA TYR A 165 -5.09 4.50 4.01
C TYR A 165 -6.08 3.32 3.92
N LEU A 166 -6.23 2.54 5.00
CA LEU A 166 -7.00 1.30 4.97
C LEU A 166 -8.52 1.52 4.86
N ASP A 167 -9.01 2.62 5.43
CA ASP A 167 -10.42 3.02 5.38
C ASP A 167 -10.68 4.14 4.35
N GLU A 168 -9.63 4.64 3.70
CA GLU A 168 -9.74 5.73 2.74
C GLU A 168 -10.06 5.22 1.34
N LEU A 169 -11.08 5.83 0.73
CA LEU A 169 -11.44 5.62 -0.67
C LEU A 169 -10.51 6.45 -1.54
N LEU A 170 -9.51 5.80 -2.13
CA LEU A 170 -8.65 6.42 -3.14
C LEU A 170 -9.39 6.46 -4.47
N ASN A 171 -9.97 7.61 -4.78
CA ASN A 171 -10.68 7.82 -6.04
C ASN A 171 -9.73 8.06 -7.21
N GLU A 172 -8.48 8.45 -6.93
CA GLU A 172 -7.38 8.61 -7.87
C GLU A 172 -6.05 8.31 -7.16
N PRO A 173 -4.94 8.13 -7.90
CA PRO A 173 -3.62 7.96 -7.30
C PRO A 173 -3.20 9.21 -6.52
N GLU A 174 -2.60 9.00 -5.34
CA GLU A 174 -2.15 10.08 -4.46
C GLU A 174 -0.66 9.93 -4.17
N VAL A 175 0.07 11.04 -4.05
CA VAL A 175 1.48 11.00 -3.63
C VAL A 175 1.56 10.55 -2.18
N ILE A 176 2.20 9.41 -1.93
CA ILE A 176 2.45 8.89 -0.58
C ILE A 176 3.85 9.24 -0.08
N ALA A 177 4.84 9.36 -0.97
CA ALA A 177 6.20 9.73 -0.62
C ALA A 177 6.83 10.60 -1.72
N SER A 178 7.73 11.49 -1.31
CA SER A 178 8.58 12.28 -2.21
C SER A 178 10.00 12.43 -1.64
N ILE A 179 10.99 12.56 -2.51
CA ILE A 179 12.34 13.02 -2.10
C ILE A 179 12.48 14.55 -2.17
N GLU A 180 11.50 15.25 -2.75
CA GLU A 180 11.39 16.70 -2.66
C GLU A 180 10.60 17.05 -1.39
N TRP A 181 11.29 17.70 -0.45
CA TRP A 181 10.77 18.12 0.86
C TRP A 181 10.66 19.65 0.90
#